data_AF-A0A2P1P9Q5-F1
#
_entry.id   AF-A0A2P1P9Q5-F1
#
_cell.length_a   1.000
_cell.length_b   1.000
_cell.length_c   1.000
_cell.angle_alpha   90.00
_cell.angle_beta   90.00
_cell.angle_gamma   90.00
#
_symmetry.space_group_name_H-M   'P 1'
#
loop_
_entity.id
_entity.type
_entity.pdbx_description
1 polymer ?
#
loop_
_entity_poly.entity_id
_entity_poly.type
_entity_poly.pdbx_seq_one_letter_code
_entity_poly.pdbx_strand_id
1 'polypeptide(L)'
;MTIYPKRPPKPEPTQEEIERDSIIAAAWDGDLPCVKALLEKGVNSNITNSRGETPLFMASKGGHPRLVNYLLARKDELKLDLNTKDILGETPLNAATNDGFQDIAVALIEAGADVDIPCNCNRTPVQHAAQRGDMKTLRSLIDAGADLDVGNLYNVKPVHLAALEGRIEALQELIKAGADVNSYSAFFGQHPIHVAVMKARMEATQYLIDAGAYIEVLDKYGNTPLASAAKEGYIWVIRALTKSGAKVNPSNVKPEQQPLYQAIKGGHHDSVLLLCKSGAKIDFEQELIKQYFVPDILSTLFDVSTLTLPEKVFAMYKMTKTLERKGNLHDAFAKKMLSKTDCFLRSIVRETSQSEPPQEEVKKLEDLVEKIKVVRKPTTPLSLEMFELLNKVAWGQMQEEINVERKCAEDLRPIVTIQMIYQLNNHSSDGTKEHISESTEKIDFHNTYKIVNEETFYSMQAECKNSCDNDHMELVGAVGAS
;
A
#
# COMPACT_ATOMS: atom_id res chain seq x y z
N MET A 1 56.38 39.30 -16.87
CA MET A 1 56.30 38.29 -15.81
C MET A 1 56.04 39.01 -14.51
N THR A 2 54.81 38.96 -14.00
CA THR A 2 54.46 39.53 -12.69
C THR A 2 54.99 38.58 -11.63
N ILE A 3 56.06 38.97 -10.93
CA ILE A 3 56.65 38.19 -9.86
C ILE A 3 55.79 38.44 -8.62
N TYR A 4 54.92 37.48 -8.27
CA TYR A 4 54.23 37.53 -6.98
C TYR A 4 55.28 37.42 -5.86
N PRO A 5 55.24 38.29 -4.84
CA PRO A 5 56.13 38.15 -3.70
C PRO A 5 55.86 36.79 -3.04
N LYS A 6 56.91 36.01 -2.79
CA LYS A 6 56.82 34.74 -2.06
C LYS A 6 56.10 35.02 -0.75
N ARG A 7 55.01 34.28 -0.50
CA ARG A 7 54.27 34.35 0.76
C ARG A 7 55.26 34.16 1.91
N PRO A 8 55.27 35.03 2.94
CA PRO A 8 56.19 34.86 4.06
C PRO A 8 56.01 33.47 4.68
N PRO A 9 57.11 32.82 5.13
CA PRO A 9 57.01 31.53 5.80
C PRO A 9 56.06 31.66 6.99
N LYS A 10 55.21 30.65 7.20
CA LYS A 10 54.35 30.60 8.38
C LYS A 10 55.26 30.64 9.63
N PRO A 11 54.88 31.38 10.68
CA PRO A 11 55.61 31.36 11.94
C PRO A 11 55.73 29.93 12.47
N GLU A 12 56.85 29.62 13.13
CA GLU A 12 57.04 28.33 13.79
C GLU A 12 55.96 28.12 14.86
N PRO A 13 55.41 26.89 14.99
CA PRO A 13 54.36 26.62 15.95
C PRO A 13 54.89 26.79 17.37
N THR A 14 54.06 27.36 18.23
CA THR A 14 54.33 27.50 19.67
C THR A 14 54.36 26.14 20.36
N GLN A 15 55.02 26.04 21.53
CA GLN A 15 55.06 24.81 22.32
C GLN A 15 53.65 24.31 22.68
N GLU A 16 52.73 25.22 22.99
CA GLU A 16 51.33 24.91 23.27
C GLU A 16 50.62 24.33 22.04
N GLU A 17 50.87 24.87 20.83
CA GLU A 17 50.32 24.32 19.59
C GLU A 17 50.88 22.91 19.30
N ILE A 18 52.17 22.67 19.57
CA ILE A 18 52.78 21.35 19.42
C ILE A 18 52.14 20.35 20.39
N GLU A 19 51.99 20.71 21.67
CA GLU A 19 51.39 19.86 22.69
C GLU A 19 49.91 19.57 22.40
N ARG A 20 49.16 20.61 21.99
CA ARG A 20 47.78 20.48 21.51
C ARG A 20 47.68 19.49 20.36
N ASP A 21 48.41 19.74 19.28
CA ASP A 21 48.30 18.93 18.07
C ASP A 21 48.76 17.49 18.34
N SER A 22 49.75 17.30 19.22
CA SER A 22 50.23 15.99 19.65
C SER A 22 49.17 15.20 20.44
N ILE A 23 48.55 15.79 21.47
CA ILE A 23 47.55 15.08 22.28
C ILE A 23 46.26 14.80 21.49
N ILE A 24 45.87 15.73 20.61
CA ILE A 24 44.71 15.58 19.73
C ILE A 24 44.93 14.46 18.72
N ALA A 25 46.11 14.40 18.08
CA ALA A 25 46.45 13.32 17.14
C ALA A 25 46.55 11.97 17.85
N ALA A 26 47.23 11.91 19.01
CA ALA A 26 47.32 10.68 19.81
C ALA A 26 45.95 10.18 20.26
N ALA A 27 45.03 11.09 20.60
CA ALA A 27 43.67 10.72 20.99
C ALA A 27 42.84 10.19 19.81
N TRP A 28 43.00 10.79 18.63
CA TRP A 28 42.36 10.29 17.39
C TRP A 28 42.85 8.90 16.99
N ASP A 29 44.14 8.62 17.17
CA ASP A 29 44.75 7.33 16.86
C ASP A 29 44.55 6.28 17.97
N GLY A 30 44.08 6.71 19.15
CA GLY A 30 43.89 5.83 20.31
C GLY A 30 45.19 5.45 21.02
N ASP A 31 46.26 6.22 20.83
CA ASP A 31 47.58 6.00 21.46
C ASP A 31 47.53 6.37 22.95
N LEU A 32 47.02 5.44 23.73
CA LEU A 32 46.90 5.56 25.18
C LEU A 32 48.25 5.86 25.88
N PRO A 33 49.38 5.19 25.56
CA PRO A 33 50.69 5.54 26.11
C PRO A 33 51.07 7.00 25.86
N CYS A 34 50.89 7.52 24.64
CA CYS A 34 51.22 8.90 24.31
C CYS A 34 50.33 9.89 25.06
N VAL A 35 49.01 9.67 25.07
CA VAL A 35 48.08 10.53 25.82
C VAL A 35 48.41 10.53 27.32
N LYS A 36 48.75 9.37 27.91
CA LYS A 36 49.19 9.27 29.31
C LYS A 36 50.41 10.15 29.58
N ALA A 37 51.46 9.98 28.77
CA ALA A 37 52.71 10.73 28.94
C ALA A 37 52.50 12.25 28.79
N LEU A 38 51.60 12.68 27.91
CA LEU A 38 51.28 14.10 27.73
C LEU A 38 50.48 14.66 28.91
N LEU A 39 49.51 13.91 29.44
CA LEU A 39 48.76 14.33 30.63
C LEU A 39 49.64 14.38 31.88
N GLU A 40 50.58 13.44 32.05
CA GLU A 40 51.56 13.45 33.15
C GLU A 40 52.51 14.66 33.10
N LYS A 41 52.75 15.21 31.91
CA LYS A 41 53.49 16.47 31.72
C LYS A 41 52.67 17.73 32.02
N GLY A 42 51.38 17.57 32.34
CA GLY A 42 50.47 18.68 32.65
C GLY A 42 49.83 19.33 31.42
N VAL A 43 49.83 18.67 30.25
CA VAL A 43 49.07 19.15 29.09
C VAL A 43 47.59 19.21 29.45
N ASN A 44 46.93 20.33 29.12
CA ASN A 44 45.53 20.54 29.43
C ASN A 44 44.65 19.46 28.76
N SER A 45 43.93 18.69 29.56
CA SER A 45 43.01 17.61 29.13
C SER A 45 41.81 18.12 28.32
N ASN A 46 41.44 19.39 28.49
CA ASN A 46 40.33 20.05 27.78
C ASN A 46 40.82 20.93 26.62
N ILE A 47 42.09 20.81 26.22
CA ILE A 47 42.62 21.60 25.10
C ILE A 47 41.86 21.28 23.81
N THR A 48 41.50 22.31 23.06
CA THR A 48 40.73 22.16 21.82
C THR A 48 41.58 22.47 20.60
N ASN A 49 41.47 21.68 19.54
CA ASN A 49 42.02 22.04 18.23
C ASN A 49 41.23 23.20 17.57
N SER A 50 41.60 23.57 16.34
CA SER A 50 40.92 24.64 15.58
C SER A 50 39.45 24.34 15.22
N ARG A 51 38.99 23.11 15.44
CA ARG A 51 37.60 22.66 15.28
C ARG A 51 36.85 22.55 16.60
N GLY A 52 37.43 22.97 17.73
CA GLY A 52 36.79 22.83 19.05
C GLY A 52 36.83 21.39 19.59
N GLU A 53 37.55 20.47 18.95
CA GLU A 53 37.59 19.06 19.34
C GLU A 53 38.61 18.87 20.46
N THR A 54 38.19 18.25 21.58
CA THR A 54 39.05 17.88 22.73
C THR A 54 39.68 16.49 22.55
N PRO A 55 40.69 16.09 23.35
CA PRO A 55 41.17 14.71 23.37
C PRO A 55 40.07 13.69 23.63
N LEU A 56 39.13 13.97 24.55
CA LEU A 56 37.97 13.11 24.80
C LEU A 56 37.06 13.00 23.57
N PHE A 57 36.80 14.13 22.90
CA PHE A 57 36.02 14.14 21.67
C PHE A 57 36.67 13.28 20.58
N MET A 58 37.97 13.45 20.34
CA MET A 58 38.70 12.70 19.33
C MET A 58 38.76 11.20 19.65
N ALA A 59 38.97 10.84 20.92
CA ALA A 59 38.93 9.45 21.35
C ALA A 59 37.53 8.81 21.17
N SER A 60 36.48 9.60 21.40
CA SER A 60 35.09 9.16 21.25
C SER A 60 34.69 8.98 19.79
N LYS A 61 35.06 9.93 18.93
CA LYS A 61 34.86 9.90 17.47
C LYS A 61 35.75 8.89 16.76
N GLY A 62 36.94 8.62 17.31
CA GLY A 62 37.86 7.60 16.81
C GLY A 62 37.49 6.17 17.23
N GLY A 63 36.53 5.99 18.15
CA GLY A 63 36.08 4.66 18.58
C GLY A 63 37.06 3.96 19.53
N HIS A 64 37.72 4.71 20.43
CA HIS A 64 38.77 4.17 21.32
C HIS A 64 38.29 3.98 22.78
N PRO A 65 37.55 2.90 23.11
CA PRO A 65 36.94 2.74 24.44
C PRO A 65 37.96 2.65 25.58
N ARG A 66 39.15 2.07 25.34
CA ARG A 66 40.21 2.00 26.36
C ARG A 66 40.72 3.38 26.75
N LEU A 67 40.87 4.27 25.77
CA LEU A 67 41.33 5.63 25.99
C LEU A 67 40.23 6.46 26.65
N VAL A 68 38.99 6.36 26.18
CA VAL A 68 37.83 7.03 26.79
C VAL A 68 37.70 6.61 28.26
N ASN A 69 37.69 5.31 28.56
CA ASN A 69 37.58 4.82 29.94
C ASN A 69 38.74 5.31 30.82
N TYR A 70 39.95 5.41 30.28
CA TYR A 70 41.08 5.98 31.00
C TYR A 70 40.89 7.46 31.34
N LEU A 71 40.41 8.27 30.39
CA LEU A 71 40.12 9.68 30.61
C LEU A 71 38.97 9.87 31.62
N LEU A 72 37.90 9.09 31.49
CA LEU A 72 36.72 9.16 32.36
C LEU A 72 37.02 8.70 33.80
N ALA A 73 37.85 7.67 33.98
CA ALA A 73 38.30 7.22 35.30
C ALA A 73 39.07 8.30 36.07
N ARG A 74 39.58 9.32 35.38
CA ARG A 74 40.32 10.45 35.94
C ARG A 74 39.59 11.77 35.77
N LYS A 75 38.26 11.74 35.52
CA LYS A 75 37.47 12.95 35.21
C LYS A 75 37.60 14.05 36.27
N ASP A 76 37.64 13.69 37.55
CA ASP A 76 37.71 14.65 38.66
C ASP A 76 39.12 15.24 38.81
N GLU A 77 40.16 14.42 38.63
CA GLU A 77 41.56 14.84 38.65
C GLU A 77 41.87 15.78 37.48
N LEU A 78 41.41 15.41 36.28
CA LEU A 78 41.64 16.14 35.05
C LEU A 78 40.67 17.32 34.85
N LYS A 79 39.68 17.50 35.74
CA LYS A 79 38.58 18.45 35.59
C LYS A 79 37.96 18.40 34.18
N LEU A 80 37.70 17.19 33.72
CA LEU A 80 37.35 16.92 32.33
C LEU A 80 35.96 17.48 32.01
N ASP A 81 35.87 18.26 30.93
CA ASP A 81 34.60 18.73 30.39
C ASP A 81 34.06 17.68 29.40
N LEU A 82 32.98 17.02 29.78
CA LEU A 82 32.33 15.98 28.98
C LEU A 82 31.45 16.56 27.85
N ASN A 83 31.19 17.87 27.89
CA ASN A 83 30.15 18.52 27.09
C ASN A 83 30.73 19.55 26.10
N THR A 84 32.06 19.64 25.99
CA THR A 84 32.72 20.53 25.02
C THR A 84 32.24 20.24 23.60
N LYS A 85 31.76 21.28 22.94
CA LYS A 85 31.25 21.21 21.57
C LYS A 85 32.33 21.50 20.54
N ASP A 86 32.34 20.72 19.47
CA ASP A 86 33.09 21.04 18.27
C ASP A 86 32.38 22.16 17.44
N ILE A 87 32.95 22.50 16.28
CA ILE A 87 32.37 23.49 15.35
C ILE A 87 31.00 23.07 14.77
N LEU A 88 30.65 21.79 14.81
CA LEU A 88 29.35 21.25 14.41
C LEU A 88 28.37 21.20 15.58
N GLY A 89 28.79 21.66 16.77
CA GLY A 89 27.99 21.63 17.98
C GLY A 89 27.91 20.25 18.62
N GLU A 90 28.68 19.27 18.14
CA GLU A 90 28.68 17.91 18.64
C GLU A 90 29.50 17.82 19.94
N THR A 91 28.95 17.15 20.95
CA THR A 91 29.70 16.71 22.13
C THR A 91 30.39 15.36 21.87
N PRO A 92 31.32 14.91 22.73
CA PRO A 92 31.84 13.53 22.69
C PRO A 92 30.73 12.46 22.66
N LEU A 93 29.62 12.68 23.37
CA LEU A 93 28.47 11.78 23.36
C LEU A 93 27.73 11.80 22.02
N ASN A 94 27.53 12.98 21.41
CA ASN A 94 26.94 13.06 20.06
C ASN A 94 27.81 12.30 19.05
N ALA A 95 29.13 12.50 19.05
CA ALA A 95 30.03 11.80 18.14
C ALA A 95 29.98 10.27 18.33
N ALA A 96 30.08 9.79 19.58
CA ALA A 96 30.01 8.36 19.89
C ALA A 96 28.66 7.73 19.48
N THR A 97 27.54 8.42 19.74
CA THR A 97 26.21 7.93 19.38
C THR A 97 25.94 8.00 17.87
N ASN A 98 26.41 9.03 17.18
CA ASN A 98 26.27 9.16 15.73
C ASN A 98 27.03 8.05 14.99
N ASP A 99 28.26 7.76 15.41
CA ASP A 99 29.13 6.76 14.78
C ASP A 99 28.79 5.33 15.25
N GLY A 100 28.07 5.20 16.36
CA GLY A 100 27.53 3.93 16.90
C GLY A 100 28.49 3.19 17.82
N PHE A 101 29.41 3.91 18.47
CA PHE A 101 30.31 3.34 19.47
C PHE A 101 29.58 3.19 20.81
N GLN A 102 28.75 2.15 20.90
CA GLN A 102 27.84 1.92 22.02
C GLN A 102 28.55 1.89 23.38
N ASP A 103 29.70 1.22 23.48
CA ASP A 103 30.47 1.14 24.74
C ASP A 103 30.98 2.51 25.22
N ILE A 104 31.39 3.36 24.28
CA ILE A 104 31.85 4.72 24.56
C ILE A 104 30.68 5.59 24.98
N ALA A 105 29.56 5.51 24.26
CA ALA A 105 28.36 6.27 24.59
C ALA A 105 27.85 5.93 25.99
N VAL A 106 27.76 4.64 26.34
CA VAL A 106 27.37 4.20 27.69
C VAL A 106 28.35 4.72 28.74
N ALA A 107 29.66 4.59 28.52
CA ALA A 107 30.65 5.09 29.46
C ALA A 107 30.54 6.61 29.70
N LEU A 108 30.27 7.39 28.65
CA LEU A 108 30.04 8.85 28.75
C LEU A 108 28.77 9.17 29.55
N ILE A 109 27.68 8.44 29.30
CA ILE A 109 26.41 8.60 30.04
C ILE A 109 26.60 8.27 31.52
N GLU A 110 27.23 7.13 31.83
CA GLU A 110 27.54 6.72 33.21
C GLU A 110 28.49 7.71 33.92
N ALA A 111 29.36 8.37 33.16
CA ALA A 111 30.24 9.42 33.69
C ALA A 111 29.53 10.74 33.97
N GLY A 112 28.26 10.91 33.54
CA GLY A 112 27.46 12.11 33.75
C GLY A 112 27.55 13.14 32.63
N ALA A 113 27.84 12.71 31.39
CA ALA A 113 27.69 13.60 30.24
C ALA A 113 26.22 14.04 30.08
N ASP A 114 26.00 15.28 29.64
CA ASP A 114 24.65 15.79 29.42
C ASP A 114 24.06 15.13 28.16
N VAL A 115 22.97 14.41 28.36
CA VAL A 115 22.34 13.55 27.34
C VAL A 115 21.46 14.30 26.35
N ASP A 116 21.11 15.56 26.64
CA ASP A 116 20.14 16.33 25.85
C ASP A 116 20.80 17.41 24.98
N ILE A 117 22.13 17.52 25.01
CA ILE A 117 22.84 18.51 24.19
C ILE A 117 22.70 18.17 22.69
N PRO A 118 22.13 19.09 21.88
CA PRO A 118 22.03 18.88 20.45
C PRO A 118 23.27 19.38 19.69
N CYS A 119 23.56 18.73 18.55
CA CYS A 119 24.40 19.28 17.47
C CYS A 119 23.77 20.54 16.85
N ASN A 120 24.51 21.26 16.00
CA ASN A 120 23.99 22.38 15.20
C ASN A 120 22.87 21.97 14.22
N CYS A 121 22.72 20.68 13.96
CA CYS A 121 21.59 20.08 13.25
C CYS A 121 20.32 19.88 14.10
N ASN A 122 20.33 20.34 15.36
CA ASN A 122 19.36 20.03 16.41
C ASN A 122 19.12 18.54 16.63
N ARG A 123 20.14 17.70 16.40
CA ARG A 123 20.07 16.27 16.73
C ARG A 123 20.68 15.97 18.08
N THR A 124 19.95 15.23 18.89
CA THR A 124 20.36 14.76 20.22
C THR A 124 20.85 13.32 20.16
N PRO A 125 21.64 12.86 21.15
CA PRO A 125 22.09 11.46 21.26
C PRO A 125 20.95 10.43 21.13
N VAL A 126 19.78 10.70 21.73
CA VAL A 126 18.62 9.80 21.66
C VAL A 126 18.08 9.64 20.24
N GLN A 127 18.13 10.71 19.42
CA GLN A 127 17.72 10.64 18.02
C GLN A 127 18.69 9.78 17.18
N HIS A 128 20.01 9.88 17.41
CA HIS A 128 20.99 9.02 16.75
C HIS A 128 20.80 7.55 17.15
N ALA A 129 20.66 7.27 18.44
CA ALA A 129 20.43 5.91 18.96
C ALA A 129 19.13 5.29 18.42
N ALA A 130 18.04 6.06 18.39
CA ALA A 130 16.75 5.64 17.85
C ALA A 130 16.80 5.33 16.34
N GLN A 131 17.48 6.18 15.55
CA GLN A 131 17.64 5.96 14.11
C GLN A 131 18.43 4.68 13.81
N ARG A 132 19.51 4.44 14.56
CA ARG A 132 20.38 3.27 14.38
C ARG A 132 19.78 1.99 14.94
N GLY A 133 18.89 2.10 15.92
CA GLY A 133 18.40 0.97 16.70
C GLY A 133 19.43 0.47 17.72
N ASP A 134 20.30 1.37 18.20
CA ASP A 134 21.37 1.05 19.15
C ASP A 134 20.76 0.89 20.55
N MET A 135 20.16 -0.27 20.82
CA MET A 135 19.37 -0.53 22.03
C MET A 135 20.13 -0.33 23.34
N LYS A 136 21.43 -0.65 23.36
CA LYS A 136 22.28 -0.48 24.54
C LYS A 136 22.40 1.00 24.92
N THR A 137 22.74 1.84 23.95
CA THR A 137 22.83 3.29 24.13
C THR A 137 21.46 3.89 24.42
N LEU A 138 20.42 3.48 23.68
CA LEU A 138 19.07 4.00 23.83
C LEU A 138 18.52 3.79 25.25
N ARG A 139 18.66 2.58 25.81
CA ARG A 139 18.25 2.29 27.19
C ARG A 139 19.01 3.13 28.19
N SER A 140 20.32 3.27 28.01
CA SER A 140 21.16 4.09 28.90
C SER A 140 20.76 5.57 28.88
N LEU A 141 20.38 6.10 27.70
CA LEU A 141 19.87 7.47 27.58
C LEU A 141 18.50 7.65 28.25
N ILE A 142 17.60 6.67 28.09
CA ILE A 142 16.29 6.66 28.77
C ILE A 142 16.48 6.62 30.30
N ASP A 143 17.33 5.72 30.79
CA ASP A 143 17.63 5.57 32.23
C ASP A 143 18.28 6.84 32.82
N ALA A 144 19.05 7.57 32.00
CA ALA A 144 19.63 8.86 32.36
C ALA A 144 18.64 10.05 32.26
N GLY A 145 17.40 9.82 31.82
CA GLY A 145 16.34 10.83 31.77
C GLY A 145 16.36 11.74 30.54
N ALA A 146 16.89 11.27 29.40
CA ALA A 146 16.90 12.03 28.16
C ALA A 146 15.47 12.43 27.69
N ASP A 147 15.34 13.62 27.10
CA ASP A 147 14.08 14.08 26.51
C ASP A 147 13.77 13.30 25.22
N LEU A 148 12.76 12.42 25.29
CA LEU A 148 12.34 11.55 24.20
C LEU A 148 11.49 12.26 23.15
N ASP A 149 11.05 13.49 23.44
CA ASP A 149 10.19 14.29 22.58
C ASP A 149 10.91 15.50 21.97
N VAL A 150 12.22 15.56 22.07
CA VAL A 150 13.02 16.58 21.39
C VAL A 150 12.92 16.44 19.86
N GLY A 151 12.57 17.54 19.20
CA GLY A 151 12.50 17.63 17.74
C GLY A 151 13.76 18.27 17.16
N ASN A 152 14.24 17.77 16.02
CA ASN A 152 15.29 18.47 15.27
C ASN A 152 14.76 19.74 14.56
N LEU A 153 15.55 20.34 13.65
CA LEU A 153 15.16 21.56 12.91
C LEU A 153 13.82 21.43 12.15
N TYR A 154 13.37 20.20 11.87
CA TYR A 154 12.10 19.90 11.21
C TYR A 154 11.06 19.31 12.16
N ASN A 155 11.27 19.44 13.48
CA ASN A 155 10.49 18.79 14.54
C ASN A 155 10.37 17.26 14.36
N VAL A 156 11.36 16.62 13.73
CA VAL A 156 11.42 15.15 13.66
C VAL A 156 11.98 14.65 14.98
N LYS A 157 11.18 13.83 15.68
CA LYS A 157 11.47 13.29 17.02
C LYS A 157 12.06 11.87 16.95
N PRO A 158 12.66 11.34 18.03
CA PRO A 158 13.18 9.96 18.08
C PRO A 158 12.22 8.90 17.55
N VAL A 159 10.93 8.96 17.93
CA VAL A 159 9.89 8.02 17.46
C VAL A 159 9.70 8.04 15.94
N HIS A 160 9.86 9.19 15.30
CA HIS A 160 9.79 9.30 13.83
C HIS A 160 10.98 8.59 13.18
N LEU A 161 12.18 8.74 13.74
CA LEU A 161 13.40 8.13 13.19
C LEU A 161 13.38 6.61 13.35
N ALA A 162 12.98 6.11 14.53
CA ALA A 162 12.82 4.68 14.75
C ALA A 162 11.75 4.07 13.82
N ALA A 163 10.62 4.77 13.65
CA ALA A 163 9.55 4.37 12.73
C ALA A 163 9.99 4.39 11.26
N LEU A 164 10.72 5.41 10.83
CA LEU A 164 11.26 5.55 9.46
C LEU A 164 12.23 4.42 9.11
N GLU A 165 13.14 4.11 10.03
CA GLU A 165 14.15 3.06 9.83
C GLU A 165 13.63 1.65 10.14
N GLY A 166 12.43 1.53 10.71
CA GLY A 166 11.83 0.25 11.09
C GLY A 166 12.53 -0.41 12.28
N ARG A 167 13.12 0.38 13.19
CA ARG A 167 13.77 -0.10 14.41
C ARG A 167 12.70 -0.45 15.45
N ILE A 168 12.10 -1.62 15.32
CA ILE A 168 10.93 -2.02 16.13
C ILE A 168 11.23 -2.00 17.63
N GLU A 169 12.35 -2.58 18.03
CA GLU A 169 12.75 -2.62 19.45
C GLU A 169 12.97 -1.21 20.01
N ALA A 170 13.62 -0.32 19.24
CA ALA A 170 13.83 1.07 19.66
C ALA A 170 12.50 1.84 19.74
N LEU A 171 11.62 1.64 18.76
CA LEU A 171 10.30 2.24 18.72
C LEU A 171 9.44 1.80 19.92
N GLN A 172 9.49 0.50 20.24
CA GLN A 172 8.82 -0.07 21.39
C GLN A 172 9.30 0.54 22.70
N GLU A 173 10.63 0.60 22.90
CA GLU A 173 11.19 1.15 24.13
C GLU A 173 10.91 2.65 24.28
N LEU A 174 11.02 3.44 23.20
CA LEU A 174 10.68 4.88 23.24
C LEU A 174 9.23 5.11 23.66
N ILE A 175 8.28 4.37 23.06
CA ILE A 175 6.85 4.54 23.35
C ILE A 175 6.53 4.06 24.77
N LYS A 176 7.11 2.93 25.22
CA LYS A 176 6.97 2.47 26.61
C LYS A 176 7.52 3.47 27.63
N ALA A 177 8.60 4.17 27.27
CA ALA A 177 9.22 5.21 28.08
C ALA A 177 8.48 6.57 28.02
N GLY A 178 7.36 6.66 27.28
CA GLY A 178 6.47 7.82 27.31
C GLY A 178 6.60 8.79 26.13
N ALA A 179 7.37 8.46 25.09
CA ALA A 179 7.46 9.31 23.90
C ALA A 179 6.11 9.41 23.16
N ASP A 180 5.78 10.60 22.65
CA ASP A 180 4.52 10.86 21.98
C ASP A 180 4.40 10.14 20.61
N VAL A 181 3.65 9.05 20.59
CA VAL A 181 3.30 8.25 19.40
C VAL A 181 2.57 9.05 18.32
N ASN A 182 1.89 10.14 18.70
CA ASN A 182 1.07 10.99 17.83
C ASN A 182 1.71 12.35 17.52
N SER A 183 3.00 12.50 17.82
CA SER A 183 3.76 13.69 17.45
C SER A 183 3.80 13.92 15.94
N TYR A 184 4.18 15.12 15.52
CA TYR A 184 4.24 15.48 14.10
C TYR A 184 5.50 16.27 13.73
N SER A 185 6.04 15.96 12.56
CA SER A 185 7.12 16.75 11.96
C SER A 185 6.62 18.09 11.43
N ALA A 186 7.39 19.15 11.65
CA ALA A 186 7.03 20.50 11.24
C ALA A 186 7.16 20.71 9.74
N PHE A 187 8.00 19.96 9.02
CA PHE A 187 8.19 20.18 7.58
C PHE A 187 7.06 19.59 6.75
N PHE A 188 6.71 18.31 6.97
CA PHE A 188 5.69 17.60 6.21
C PHE A 188 4.38 17.37 6.97
N GLY A 189 4.28 17.71 8.25
CA GLY A 189 3.11 17.36 9.08
C GLY A 189 2.96 15.87 9.29
N GLN A 190 4.03 15.10 9.06
CA GLN A 190 3.98 13.64 9.15
C GLN A 190 4.09 13.20 10.58
N HIS A 191 3.22 12.27 10.96
CA HIS A 191 3.26 11.53 12.23
C HIS A 191 4.16 10.29 12.08
N PRO A 192 4.58 9.63 13.18
CA PRO A 192 5.36 8.39 13.12
C PRO A 192 4.74 7.32 12.21
N ILE A 193 3.41 7.19 12.19
CA ILE A 193 2.71 6.24 11.32
C ILE A 193 2.86 6.58 9.83
N HIS A 194 2.87 7.86 9.47
CA HIS A 194 3.08 8.27 8.07
C HIS A 194 4.47 7.86 7.57
N VAL A 195 5.52 8.11 8.37
CA VAL A 195 6.89 7.78 7.96
C VAL A 195 7.13 6.27 7.92
N ALA A 196 6.55 5.49 8.83
CA ALA A 196 6.59 4.03 8.80
C ALA A 196 5.93 3.47 7.53
N VAL A 197 4.73 3.98 7.21
CA VAL A 197 3.97 3.58 6.02
C VAL A 197 4.74 3.91 4.74
N MET A 198 5.26 5.13 4.61
CA MET A 198 6.00 5.56 3.41
C MET A 198 7.31 4.79 3.17
N LYS A 199 7.83 4.10 4.18
CA LYS A 199 9.01 3.24 4.09
C LYS A 199 8.68 1.75 4.12
N ALA A 200 7.40 1.39 3.99
CA ALA A 200 6.91 0.01 4.05
C ALA A 200 7.34 -0.74 5.31
N ARG A 201 7.49 -0.04 6.45
CA ARG A 201 7.86 -0.65 7.74
C ARG A 201 6.62 -1.29 8.36
N MET A 202 6.27 -2.49 7.90
CA MET A 202 5.03 -3.18 8.27
C MET A 202 4.93 -3.40 9.78
N GLU A 203 5.95 -4.00 10.39
CA GLU A 203 5.98 -4.25 11.84
C GLU A 203 5.88 -2.95 12.65
N ALA A 204 6.56 -1.88 12.20
CA ALA A 204 6.50 -0.58 12.87
C ALA A 204 5.11 0.04 12.74
N THR A 205 4.49 -0.09 11.56
CA THR A 205 3.13 0.38 11.31
C THR A 205 2.14 -0.34 12.21
N GLN A 206 2.22 -1.67 12.31
CA GLN A 206 1.34 -2.45 13.18
C GLN A 206 1.54 -2.06 14.65
N TYR A 207 2.78 -1.95 15.11
CA TYR A 207 3.06 -1.55 16.48
C TYR A 207 2.53 -0.15 16.80
N LEU A 208 2.69 0.81 15.87
CA LEU A 208 2.15 2.16 16.04
C LEU A 208 0.62 2.15 16.17
N ILE A 209 -0.08 1.36 15.33
CA ILE A 209 -1.53 1.18 15.43
C ILE A 209 -1.89 0.60 16.81
N ASP A 210 -1.21 -0.46 17.23
CA ASP A 210 -1.46 -1.13 18.52
C ASP A 210 -1.16 -0.19 19.71
N ALA A 211 -0.20 0.72 19.55
CA ALA A 211 0.16 1.75 20.52
C ALA A 211 -0.75 3.00 20.50
N GLY A 212 -1.83 3.00 19.72
CA GLY A 212 -2.81 4.09 19.70
C GLY A 212 -2.43 5.26 18.78
N ALA A 213 -1.62 5.02 17.75
CA ALA A 213 -1.40 5.99 16.70
C ALA A 213 -2.72 6.33 16.00
N TYR A 214 -2.96 7.61 15.77
CA TYR A 214 -4.15 8.08 15.07
C TYR A 214 -4.09 7.69 13.58
N ILE A 215 -4.97 6.77 13.17
CA ILE A 215 -5.00 6.21 11.80
C ILE A 215 -5.62 7.15 10.74
N GLU A 216 -6.33 8.20 11.18
CA GLU A 216 -7.03 9.16 10.31
C GLU A 216 -6.34 10.53 10.23
N VAL A 217 -5.10 10.64 10.71
CA VAL A 217 -4.37 11.93 10.71
C VAL A 217 -4.00 12.36 9.32
N LEU A 218 -3.88 13.66 9.11
CA LEU A 218 -3.52 14.22 7.83
C LEU A 218 -2.11 14.80 7.88
N ASP A 219 -1.28 14.44 6.92
CA ASP A 219 -0.05 15.18 6.65
C ASP A 219 -0.34 16.58 6.06
N LYS A 220 0.69 17.40 5.83
CA LYS A 220 0.51 18.73 5.21
C LYS A 220 -0.03 18.69 3.79
N TYR A 221 0.04 17.56 3.12
CA TYR A 221 -0.52 17.35 1.80
C TYR A 221 -1.96 16.84 1.86
N GLY A 222 -2.54 16.69 3.06
CA GLY A 222 -3.89 16.19 3.31
C GLY A 222 -4.05 14.69 3.07
N ASN A 223 -2.96 13.92 3.09
CA ASN A 223 -3.04 12.47 2.97
C ASN A 223 -3.22 11.82 4.34
N THR A 224 -4.06 10.80 4.41
CA THR A 224 -4.07 9.85 5.52
C THR A 224 -2.93 8.84 5.38
N PRO A 225 -2.56 8.10 6.45
CA PRO A 225 -1.65 6.96 6.34
C PRO A 225 -2.10 5.95 5.28
N LEU A 226 -3.42 5.68 5.18
CA LEU A 226 -3.96 4.80 4.14
C LEU A 226 -3.74 5.35 2.73
N ALA A 227 -3.90 6.67 2.54
CA ALA A 227 -3.63 7.31 1.25
C ALA A 227 -2.13 7.28 0.90
N SER A 228 -1.24 7.47 1.87
CA SER A 228 0.21 7.30 1.67
C SER A 228 0.57 5.86 1.29
N ALA A 229 0.00 4.85 1.96
CA ALA A 229 0.22 3.44 1.63
C ALA A 229 -0.27 3.11 0.20
N ALA A 230 -1.42 3.65 -0.18
CA ALA A 230 -2.01 3.48 -1.49
C ALA A 230 -1.18 4.14 -2.61
N LYS A 231 -0.65 5.34 -2.35
CA LYS A 231 0.23 6.06 -3.26
C LYS A 231 1.50 5.29 -3.63
N GLU A 232 2.07 4.57 -2.66
CA GLU A 232 3.30 3.79 -2.84
C GLU A 232 3.03 2.31 -3.17
N GLY A 233 1.76 1.88 -3.15
CA GLY A 233 1.35 0.53 -3.56
C GLY A 233 1.59 -0.57 -2.53
N TYR A 234 1.73 -0.23 -1.24
CA TYR A 234 2.08 -1.18 -0.19
C TYR A 234 0.88 -2.00 0.29
N ILE A 235 0.53 -3.05 -0.47
CA ILE A 235 -0.64 -3.92 -0.26
C ILE A 235 -0.77 -4.39 1.20
N TRP A 236 0.31 -4.88 1.81
CA TRP A 236 0.27 -5.41 3.18
C TRP A 236 -0.04 -4.32 4.22
N VAL A 237 0.50 -3.13 4.01
CA VAL A 237 0.23 -1.95 4.85
C VAL A 237 -1.21 -1.48 4.68
N ILE A 238 -1.73 -1.45 3.44
CA ILE A 238 -3.13 -1.15 3.16
C ILE A 238 -4.05 -2.16 3.87
N ARG A 239 -3.75 -3.46 3.80
CA ARG A 239 -4.53 -4.50 4.51
C ARG A 239 -4.54 -4.25 6.02
N ALA A 240 -3.39 -3.96 6.62
CA ALA A 240 -3.27 -3.74 8.05
C ALA A 240 -4.06 -2.49 8.48
N LEU A 241 -3.93 -1.38 7.77
CA LEU A 241 -4.65 -0.14 8.04
C LEU A 241 -6.17 -0.33 7.91
N THR A 242 -6.64 -0.94 6.81
CA THR A 242 -8.07 -1.21 6.63
C THR A 242 -8.62 -2.15 7.71
N LYS A 243 -7.89 -3.22 8.06
CA LYS A 243 -8.29 -4.14 9.14
C LYS A 243 -8.36 -3.44 10.50
N SER A 244 -7.53 -2.42 10.70
CA SER A 244 -7.48 -1.60 11.91
C SER A 244 -8.50 -0.47 11.92
N GLY A 245 -9.42 -0.43 10.94
CA GLY A 245 -10.53 0.52 10.90
C GLY A 245 -10.24 1.81 10.15
N ALA A 246 -9.13 1.90 9.38
CA ALA A 246 -8.86 3.07 8.56
C ALA A 246 -9.97 3.28 7.52
N LYS A 247 -10.46 4.52 7.39
CA LYS A 247 -11.55 4.83 6.48
C LYS A 247 -11.07 4.79 5.04
N VAL A 248 -11.61 3.85 4.30
CA VAL A 248 -11.34 3.70 2.86
C VAL A 248 -11.86 4.91 2.05
N ASN A 249 -12.90 5.59 2.54
CA ASN A 249 -13.45 6.81 1.97
C ASN A 249 -13.49 7.94 3.03
N PRO A 250 -12.35 8.59 3.34
CA PRO A 250 -12.34 9.67 4.33
C PRO A 250 -13.14 10.87 3.81
N SER A 251 -13.96 11.48 4.67
CA SER A 251 -14.78 12.66 4.32
C SER A 251 -14.04 13.99 4.51
N ASN A 252 -12.91 13.97 5.20
CA ASN A 252 -12.07 15.12 5.54
C ASN A 252 -10.95 15.37 4.51
N VAL A 253 -10.92 14.61 3.41
CA VAL A 253 -9.90 14.74 2.37
C VAL A 253 -10.53 15.12 1.03
N LYS A 254 -9.76 15.83 0.22
CA LYS A 254 -10.17 16.16 -1.15
C LYS A 254 -10.16 14.91 -2.04
N PRO A 255 -10.86 14.92 -3.18
CA PRO A 255 -10.89 13.79 -4.10
C PRO A 255 -9.49 13.30 -4.51
N GLU A 256 -8.56 14.23 -4.76
CA GLU A 256 -7.18 13.92 -5.12
C GLU A 256 -6.35 13.31 -3.99
N GLN A 257 -6.84 13.33 -2.75
CA GLN A 257 -6.18 12.77 -1.57
C GLN A 257 -6.80 11.43 -1.13
N GLN A 258 -7.88 10.99 -1.79
CA GLN A 258 -8.51 9.70 -1.51
C GLN A 258 -7.51 8.55 -1.72
N PRO A 259 -7.51 7.51 -0.86
CA PRO A 259 -6.60 6.38 -1.04
C PRO A 259 -6.71 5.71 -2.41
N LEU A 260 -7.93 5.52 -2.90
CA LEU A 260 -8.16 4.95 -4.22
C LEU A 260 -7.57 5.81 -5.34
N TYR A 261 -7.74 7.12 -5.25
CA TYR A 261 -7.16 8.06 -6.22
C TYR A 261 -5.63 7.92 -6.26
N GLN A 262 -5.00 7.87 -5.10
CA GLN A 262 -3.54 7.73 -4.98
C GLN A 262 -3.03 6.40 -5.55
N ALA A 263 -3.73 5.28 -5.29
CA ALA A 263 -3.39 3.98 -5.88
C ALA A 263 -3.49 3.98 -7.41
N ILE A 264 -4.53 4.62 -7.99
CA ILE A 264 -4.70 4.75 -9.44
C ILE A 264 -3.58 5.61 -10.03
N LYS A 265 -3.29 6.76 -9.42
CA LYS A 265 -2.23 7.67 -9.88
C LYS A 265 -0.84 7.01 -9.85
N GLY A 266 -0.58 6.16 -8.85
CA GLY A 266 0.66 5.37 -8.74
C GLY A 266 0.71 4.14 -9.66
N GLY A 267 -0.41 3.75 -10.29
CA GLY A 267 -0.48 2.54 -11.14
C GLY A 267 -0.48 1.23 -10.35
N HIS A 268 -0.90 1.25 -9.07
CA HIS A 268 -0.83 0.11 -8.17
C HIS A 268 -2.11 -0.75 -8.24
N HIS A 269 -2.19 -1.61 -9.26
CA HIS A 269 -3.33 -2.47 -9.58
C HIS A 269 -3.89 -3.24 -8.36
N ASP A 270 -3.02 -3.95 -7.63
CA ASP A 270 -3.45 -4.74 -6.47
C ASP A 270 -3.97 -3.87 -5.32
N SER A 271 -3.42 -2.67 -5.16
CA SER A 271 -3.87 -1.70 -4.17
C SER A 271 -5.25 -1.15 -4.53
N VAL A 272 -5.48 -0.84 -5.81
CA VAL A 272 -6.81 -0.47 -6.32
C VAL A 272 -7.82 -1.57 -6.00
N LEU A 273 -7.49 -2.83 -6.29
CA LEU A 273 -8.39 -3.96 -6.02
C LEU A 273 -8.71 -4.14 -4.56
N LEU A 274 -7.69 -4.10 -3.72
CA LEU A 274 -7.86 -4.24 -2.30
C LEU A 274 -8.75 -3.13 -1.73
N LEU A 275 -8.53 -1.88 -2.15
CA LEU A 275 -9.34 -0.74 -1.73
C LEU A 275 -10.80 -0.87 -2.22
N CYS A 276 -11.01 -1.29 -3.47
CA CYS A 276 -12.36 -1.51 -4.01
C CYS A 276 -13.11 -2.64 -3.29
N LYS A 277 -12.42 -3.76 -2.99
CA LYS A 277 -12.95 -4.84 -2.15
C LYS A 277 -13.26 -4.38 -0.73
N SER A 278 -12.54 -3.37 -0.25
CA SER A 278 -12.76 -2.75 1.06
C SER A 278 -13.82 -1.63 1.02
N GLY A 279 -14.54 -1.47 -0.10
CA GLY A 279 -15.64 -0.52 -0.23
C GLY A 279 -15.23 0.88 -0.71
N ALA A 280 -14.08 1.04 -1.36
CA ALA A 280 -13.71 2.32 -1.98
C ALA A 280 -14.72 2.73 -3.06
N LYS A 281 -15.20 3.98 -2.98
CA LYS A 281 -16.13 4.55 -3.96
C LYS A 281 -15.34 5.02 -5.18
N ILE A 282 -15.75 4.55 -6.35
CA ILE A 282 -15.15 4.94 -7.63
C ILE A 282 -15.98 6.08 -8.22
N ASP A 283 -15.34 7.23 -8.41
CA ASP A 283 -15.94 8.36 -9.13
C ASP A 283 -15.46 8.39 -10.58
N PHE A 284 -16.25 7.78 -11.47
CA PHE A 284 -15.99 7.69 -12.92
C PHE A 284 -15.96 9.04 -13.66
N GLU A 285 -16.35 10.15 -13.04
CA GLU A 285 -16.31 11.48 -13.65
C GLU A 285 -14.94 12.16 -13.57
N GLN A 286 -14.09 11.74 -12.63
CA GLN A 286 -12.80 12.40 -12.43
C GLN A 286 -11.86 12.21 -13.61
N GLU A 287 -11.15 13.29 -13.95
CA GLU A 287 -10.20 13.35 -15.07
C GLU A 287 -9.08 12.29 -14.94
N LEU A 288 -8.79 11.83 -13.72
CA LEU A 288 -7.83 10.78 -13.45
C LEU A 288 -8.19 9.44 -14.14
N ILE A 289 -9.48 9.09 -14.20
CA ILE A 289 -9.95 7.89 -14.90
C ILE A 289 -9.83 8.05 -16.42
N LYS A 290 -9.87 9.29 -16.93
CA LYS A 290 -9.63 9.55 -18.34
C LYS A 290 -8.13 9.52 -18.67
N GLN A 291 -7.28 9.90 -17.72
CA GLN A 291 -5.86 10.11 -17.95
C GLN A 291 -4.99 8.87 -17.68
N TYR A 292 -5.21 8.15 -16.58
CA TYR A 292 -4.29 7.13 -16.04
C TYR A 292 -4.85 5.70 -16.01
N PHE A 293 -6.12 5.50 -16.34
CA PHE A 293 -6.72 4.16 -16.24
C PHE A 293 -6.18 3.24 -17.33
N VAL A 294 -5.41 2.24 -16.91
CA VAL A 294 -4.85 1.19 -17.77
C VAL A 294 -5.94 0.13 -18.02
N PRO A 295 -6.07 -0.36 -19.26
CA PRO A 295 -6.71 -1.63 -19.62
C PRO A 295 -6.81 -2.71 -18.53
N ASP A 296 -5.71 -2.97 -17.83
CA ASP A 296 -5.60 -4.04 -16.85
C ASP A 296 -6.34 -3.73 -15.53
N ILE A 297 -6.33 -2.48 -15.07
CA ILE A 297 -7.09 -2.03 -13.88
C ILE A 297 -8.59 -2.25 -14.11
N LEU A 298 -9.09 -2.04 -15.34
CA LEU A 298 -10.51 -2.22 -15.69
C LEU A 298 -10.88 -3.69 -15.70
N SER A 299 -10.06 -4.53 -16.33
CA SER A 299 -10.22 -5.99 -16.32
C SER A 299 -10.42 -6.52 -14.90
N THR A 300 -9.77 -5.87 -13.92
CA THR A 300 -9.78 -6.28 -12.53
C THR A 300 -10.88 -5.59 -11.70
N LEU A 301 -11.36 -4.41 -12.10
CA LEU A 301 -12.59 -3.81 -11.56
C LEU A 301 -13.84 -4.66 -11.87
N PHE A 302 -13.88 -5.37 -13.00
CA PHE A 302 -14.99 -6.30 -13.32
C PHE A 302 -15.10 -7.46 -12.33
N ASP A 303 -13.97 -7.87 -11.76
CA ASP A 303 -13.89 -8.96 -10.79
C ASP A 303 -14.19 -8.47 -9.35
N VAL A 304 -14.47 -7.17 -9.16
CA VAL A 304 -14.85 -6.60 -7.86
C VAL A 304 -16.36 -6.72 -7.66
N SER A 305 -16.77 -7.50 -6.66
CA SER A 305 -18.17 -7.76 -6.30
C SER A 305 -18.91 -6.55 -5.71
N THR A 306 -18.21 -5.44 -5.42
CA THR A 306 -18.77 -4.26 -4.74
C THR A 306 -19.37 -3.21 -5.70
N LEU A 307 -19.09 -3.29 -7.00
CA LEU A 307 -19.68 -2.40 -8.00
C LEU A 307 -21.06 -2.89 -8.44
N THR A 308 -22.03 -1.99 -8.48
CA THR A 308 -23.37 -2.26 -9.04
C THR A 308 -23.30 -2.44 -10.56
N LEU A 309 -24.31 -3.11 -11.12
CA LEU A 309 -24.43 -3.32 -12.56
C LEU A 309 -24.33 -2.00 -13.38
N PRO A 310 -25.10 -0.94 -13.07
CA PRO A 310 -24.98 0.34 -13.78
C PRO A 310 -23.58 0.96 -13.69
N GLU A 311 -22.87 0.83 -12.56
CA GLU A 311 -21.51 1.37 -12.42
C GLU A 311 -20.51 0.64 -13.32
N LYS A 312 -20.62 -0.69 -13.44
CA LYS A 312 -19.78 -1.50 -14.35
C LYS A 312 -20.02 -1.13 -15.81
N VAL A 313 -21.29 -0.99 -16.22
CA VAL A 313 -21.70 -0.59 -17.58
C VAL A 313 -21.21 0.83 -17.92
N PHE A 314 -21.34 1.78 -16.98
CA PHE A 314 -20.88 3.15 -17.18
C PHE A 314 -19.37 3.24 -17.34
N ALA A 315 -18.62 2.48 -16.52
CA ALA A 315 -17.17 2.41 -16.58
C ALA A 315 -16.69 1.95 -17.97
N MET A 316 -17.32 0.90 -18.52
CA MET A 316 -17.04 0.40 -19.85
C MET A 316 -17.26 1.45 -20.95
N TYR A 317 -18.41 2.12 -20.93
CA TYR A 317 -18.76 3.11 -21.94
C TYR A 317 -17.71 4.23 -22.03
N LYS A 318 -17.34 4.81 -20.87
CA LYS A 318 -16.36 5.91 -20.80
C LYS A 318 -14.97 5.50 -21.25
N MET A 319 -14.59 4.28 -20.94
CA MET A 319 -13.32 3.69 -21.29
C MET A 319 -13.18 3.52 -22.81
N THR A 320 -14.18 2.92 -23.46
CA THR A 320 -14.21 2.77 -24.93
C THR A 320 -14.02 4.11 -25.61
N LYS A 321 -14.73 5.14 -25.14
CA LYS A 321 -14.64 6.51 -25.67
C LYS A 321 -13.28 7.18 -25.41
N THR A 322 -12.64 6.87 -24.28
CA THR A 322 -11.32 7.44 -23.92
C THR A 322 -10.19 6.79 -24.72
N LEU A 323 -10.24 5.47 -24.89
CA LEU A 323 -9.29 4.72 -25.72
C LEU A 323 -9.42 5.08 -27.21
N GLU A 324 -10.65 5.29 -27.70
CA GLU A 324 -10.92 5.81 -29.04
C GLU A 324 -10.29 7.21 -29.23
N ARG A 325 -10.45 8.12 -28.25
CA ARG A 325 -9.85 9.47 -28.31
C ARG A 325 -8.32 9.47 -28.29
N LYS A 326 -7.69 8.51 -27.59
CA LYS A 326 -6.23 8.43 -27.46
C LYS A 326 -5.56 7.66 -28.60
N GLY A 327 -6.32 7.06 -29.52
CA GLY A 327 -5.78 6.21 -30.59
C GLY A 327 -5.15 4.90 -30.09
N ASN A 328 -5.37 4.54 -28.82
CA ASN A 328 -4.73 3.41 -28.13
C ASN A 328 -5.66 2.21 -27.97
N LEU A 329 -6.80 2.18 -28.68
CA LEU A 329 -7.69 1.03 -28.70
C LEU A 329 -7.08 -0.08 -29.58
N HIS A 330 -6.11 -0.82 -29.04
CA HIS A 330 -5.57 -2.00 -29.72
C HIS A 330 -6.65 -3.09 -29.82
N ASP A 331 -6.77 -3.66 -31.01
CA ASP A 331 -7.80 -4.62 -31.42
C ASP A 331 -7.94 -5.83 -30.46
N ALA A 332 -6.83 -6.33 -29.94
CA ALA A 332 -6.79 -7.44 -28.98
C ALA A 332 -7.37 -7.07 -27.60
N PHE A 333 -7.12 -5.84 -27.13
CA PHE A 333 -7.63 -5.39 -25.84
C PHE A 333 -9.12 -5.11 -25.89
N ALA A 334 -9.58 -4.49 -26.97
CA ALA A 334 -11.00 -4.24 -27.18
C ALA A 334 -11.80 -5.54 -27.38
N LYS A 335 -11.25 -6.55 -28.06
CA LYS A 335 -11.83 -7.91 -28.11
C LYS A 335 -11.94 -8.55 -26.74
N LYS A 336 -10.91 -8.42 -25.88
CA LYS A 336 -10.93 -8.94 -24.50
C LYS A 336 -11.98 -8.22 -23.63
N MET A 337 -12.13 -6.91 -23.81
CA MET A 337 -13.17 -6.11 -23.17
C MET A 337 -14.58 -6.49 -23.62
N LEU A 338 -14.79 -6.64 -24.93
CA LEU A 338 -16.04 -7.12 -25.51
C LEU A 338 -16.41 -8.51 -25.00
N SER A 339 -15.44 -9.43 -24.93
CA SER A 339 -15.64 -10.78 -24.40
C SER A 339 -15.98 -10.80 -22.91
N LYS A 340 -15.26 -10.04 -22.06
CA LYS A 340 -15.61 -9.92 -20.63
C LYS A 340 -16.97 -9.27 -20.44
N THR A 341 -17.31 -8.29 -21.27
CA THR A 341 -18.62 -7.65 -21.30
C THR A 341 -19.72 -8.66 -21.63
N ASP A 342 -19.59 -9.38 -22.75
CA ASP A 342 -20.56 -10.38 -23.19
C ASP A 342 -20.75 -11.50 -22.16
N CYS A 343 -19.66 -12.02 -21.60
CA CYS A 343 -19.70 -13.02 -20.53
C CYS A 343 -20.42 -12.50 -19.27
N PHE A 344 -20.15 -11.25 -18.89
CA PHE A 344 -20.78 -10.60 -17.73
C PHE A 344 -22.29 -10.38 -17.96
N LEU A 345 -22.68 -9.93 -19.16
CA LEU A 345 -24.09 -9.78 -19.55
C LEU A 345 -24.85 -11.11 -19.51
N ARG A 346 -24.23 -12.19 -20.00
CA ARG A 346 -24.81 -13.54 -19.90
C ARG A 346 -24.96 -14.02 -18.46
N SER A 347 -24.03 -13.67 -17.57
CA SER A 347 -24.12 -13.98 -16.13
C SER A 347 -25.33 -13.27 -15.48
N ILE A 348 -25.57 -12.01 -15.82
CA ILE A 348 -26.72 -11.24 -15.30
C ILE A 348 -28.03 -11.79 -15.82
N VAL A 349 -28.13 -12.14 -17.12
CA VAL A 349 -29.33 -12.78 -17.69
C VAL A 349 -29.65 -14.08 -16.95
N ARG A 350 -28.63 -14.88 -16.58
CA ARG A 350 -28.80 -16.11 -15.80
C ARG A 350 -29.22 -15.89 -14.34
N GLU A 351 -28.77 -14.82 -13.70
CA GLU A 351 -29.16 -14.48 -12.32
C GLU A 351 -30.55 -13.81 -12.25
N THR A 352 -30.88 -12.94 -13.20
CA THR A 352 -32.18 -12.24 -13.28
C THR A 352 -33.31 -13.08 -13.87
N SER A 353 -33.02 -14.18 -14.58
CA SER A 353 -34.01 -15.20 -14.95
C SER A 353 -34.51 -16.02 -13.74
N GLN A 354 -33.86 -15.89 -12.57
CA GLN A 354 -34.25 -16.56 -11.32
C GLN A 354 -34.98 -15.64 -10.31
N SER A 355 -35.02 -14.31 -10.52
CA SER A 355 -35.77 -13.37 -9.66
C SER A 355 -36.06 -12.02 -10.35
N GLU A 356 -37.17 -11.34 -9.99
CA GLU A 356 -37.51 -10.01 -10.53
C GLU A 356 -36.42 -8.96 -10.18
N PRO A 357 -35.91 -8.18 -11.16
CA PRO A 357 -34.90 -7.18 -10.90
C PRO A 357 -35.48 -6.03 -10.03
N PRO A 358 -34.74 -5.52 -9.04
CA PRO A 358 -35.20 -4.41 -8.21
C PRO A 358 -35.47 -3.16 -9.07
N GLN A 359 -36.71 -2.62 -9.04
CA GLN A 359 -37.11 -1.46 -9.85
C GLN A 359 -36.21 -0.22 -9.68
N GLU A 360 -35.54 -0.09 -8.53
CA GLU A 360 -34.62 1.01 -8.25
C GLU A 360 -33.29 0.91 -9.02
N GLU A 361 -32.84 -0.30 -9.36
CA GLU A 361 -31.65 -0.50 -10.20
C GLU A 361 -31.96 -0.27 -11.69
N VAL A 362 -33.16 -0.66 -12.13
CA VAL A 362 -33.66 -0.38 -13.48
C VAL A 362 -33.72 1.12 -13.74
N LYS A 363 -34.25 1.90 -12.78
CA LYS A 363 -34.31 3.36 -12.90
C LYS A 363 -32.93 4.03 -12.96
N LYS A 364 -31.95 3.51 -12.19
CA LYS A 364 -30.55 3.99 -12.25
C LYS A 364 -29.91 3.69 -13.61
N LEU A 365 -30.22 2.55 -14.22
CA LEU A 365 -29.79 2.21 -15.58
C LEU A 365 -30.44 3.15 -16.60
N GLU A 366 -31.75 3.39 -16.52
CA GLU A 366 -32.47 4.32 -17.42
C GLU A 366 -31.89 5.76 -17.36
N ASP A 367 -31.65 6.30 -16.16
CA ASP A 367 -31.02 7.61 -15.97
C ASP A 367 -29.59 7.67 -16.54
N LEU A 368 -28.84 6.56 -16.46
CA LEU A 368 -27.50 6.43 -17.02
C LEU A 368 -27.53 6.43 -18.55
N VAL A 369 -28.51 5.75 -19.13
CA VAL A 369 -28.75 5.66 -20.58
C VAL A 369 -29.13 7.01 -21.15
N GLU A 370 -29.97 7.78 -20.46
CA GLU A 370 -30.36 9.13 -20.87
C GLU A 370 -29.14 10.09 -20.89
N LYS A 371 -28.22 9.95 -19.92
CA LYS A 371 -26.93 10.68 -19.91
C LYS A 371 -26.00 10.25 -21.06
N ILE A 372 -26.06 9.00 -21.50
CA ILE A 372 -25.26 8.46 -22.61
C ILE A 372 -25.80 8.91 -23.98
N LYS A 373 -27.14 9.06 -24.13
CA LYS A 373 -27.81 9.49 -25.38
C LYS A 373 -27.41 10.88 -25.90
N VAL A 374 -26.91 11.77 -25.05
CA VAL A 374 -26.57 13.17 -25.40
C VAL A 374 -25.24 13.30 -26.18
N VAL A 375 -24.54 12.20 -26.46
CA VAL A 375 -23.18 12.22 -27.01
C VAL A 375 -23.12 11.70 -28.46
N ARG A 376 -22.37 12.41 -29.32
CA ARG A 376 -22.06 12.04 -30.73
C ARG A 376 -21.69 10.55 -30.92
N LYS A 377 -22.22 9.95 -32.00
CA LYS A 377 -21.97 8.56 -32.43
C LYS A 377 -20.46 8.26 -32.54
N PRO A 378 -19.99 7.07 -32.13
CA PRO A 378 -18.60 6.64 -32.29
C PRO A 378 -18.19 6.52 -33.78
N THR A 379 -16.88 6.53 -34.04
CA THR A 379 -16.33 6.63 -35.42
C THR A 379 -15.59 5.38 -35.90
N THR A 380 -15.28 4.43 -35.01
CA THR A 380 -14.58 3.18 -35.37
C THR A 380 -15.51 1.95 -35.32
N PRO A 381 -15.34 0.91 -36.17
CA PRO A 381 -16.23 -0.25 -36.21
C PRO A 381 -16.36 -0.98 -34.86
N LEU A 382 -15.25 -1.11 -34.14
CA LEU A 382 -15.18 -1.75 -32.83
C LEU A 382 -15.88 -0.93 -31.73
N SER A 383 -15.83 0.40 -31.83
CA SER A 383 -16.58 1.30 -30.95
C SER A 383 -18.08 1.29 -31.25
N LEU A 384 -18.49 0.94 -32.47
CA LEU A 384 -19.88 0.75 -32.87
C LEU A 384 -20.44 -0.56 -32.31
N GLU A 385 -19.71 -1.68 -32.42
CA GLU A 385 -20.09 -2.96 -31.79
C GLU A 385 -20.24 -2.84 -30.27
N MET A 386 -19.29 -2.16 -29.61
CA MET A 386 -19.37 -1.92 -28.17
C MET A 386 -20.54 -1.00 -27.79
N PHE A 387 -20.85 0.00 -28.63
CA PHE A 387 -22.00 0.88 -28.46
C PHE A 387 -23.34 0.17 -28.72
N GLU A 388 -23.38 -0.77 -29.67
CA GLU A 388 -24.54 -1.63 -29.93
C GLU A 388 -24.76 -2.62 -28.79
N LEU A 389 -23.71 -3.27 -28.27
CA LEU A 389 -23.76 -4.11 -27.07
C LEU A 389 -24.24 -3.32 -25.84
N LEU A 390 -23.68 -2.13 -25.60
CA LEU A 390 -24.15 -1.25 -24.53
C LEU A 390 -25.59 -0.76 -24.75
N ASN A 391 -26.01 -0.55 -26.00
CA ASN A 391 -27.40 -0.24 -26.33
C ASN A 391 -28.34 -1.43 -26.12
N LYS A 392 -27.90 -2.67 -26.35
CA LYS A 392 -28.67 -3.89 -26.03
C LYS A 392 -28.91 -4.05 -24.53
N VAL A 393 -27.96 -3.60 -23.70
CA VAL A 393 -28.06 -3.56 -22.22
C VAL A 393 -28.94 -2.41 -21.75
N ALA A 394 -28.89 -1.27 -22.45
CA ALA A 394 -29.60 -0.04 -22.15
C ALA A 394 -31.07 -0.02 -22.62
N TRP A 395 -31.37 -0.73 -23.69
CA TRP A 395 -32.71 -0.90 -24.22
C TRP A 395 -33.30 -2.20 -23.67
N GLY A 396 -34.62 -2.24 -23.51
CA GLY A 396 -35.38 -3.41 -23.06
C GLY A 396 -35.24 -4.68 -23.90
N GLN A 397 -34.24 -4.81 -24.78
CA GLN A 397 -33.87 -6.07 -25.44
C GLN A 397 -33.34 -7.11 -24.45
N MET A 398 -32.75 -6.70 -23.33
CA MET A 398 -32.43 -7.63 -22.25
C MET A 398 -33.73 -8.23 -21.65
N GLN A 399 -34.82 -7.46 -21.57
CA GLN A 399 -36.15 -8.00 -21.21
C GLN A 399 -36.76 -8.86 -22.33
N GLU A 400 -36.60 -8.51 -23.61
CA GLU A 400 -37.07 -9.37 -24.71
C GLU A 400 -36.29 -10.68 -24.80
N GLU A 401 -34.96 -10.70 -24.64
CA GLU A 401 -34.16 -11.92 -24.62
C GLU A 401 -34.40 -12.75 -23.35
N ILE A 402 -34.59 -12.11 -22.18
CA ILE A 402 -35.07 -12.81 -20.96
C ILE A 402 -36.48 -13.38 -21.18
N ASN A 403 -37.38 -12.65 -21.85
CA ASN A 403 -38.73 -13.13 -22.16
C ASN A 403 -38.71 -14.23 -23.23
N VAL A 404 -37.79 -14.19 -24.19
CA VAL A 404 -37.61 -15.21 -25.24
C VAL A 404 -36.97 -16.46 -24.63
N GLU A 405 -35.95 -16.36 -23.79
CA GLU A 405 -35.38 -17.52 -23.07
C GLU A 405 -36.38 -18.10 -22.05
N ARG A 406 -37.17 -17.27 -21.36
CA ARG A 406 -38.27 -17.71 -20.48
C ARG A 406 -39.38 -18.42 -21.26
N LYS A 407 -39.74 -17.90 -22.44
CA LYS A 407 -40.73 -18.50 -23.33
C LYS A 407 -40.21 -19.80 -23.97
N CYS A 408 -38.94 -19.85 -24.37
CA CYS A 408 -38.27 -21.08 -24.79
C CYS A 408 -38.20 -22.12 -23.65
N ALA A 409 -37.93 -21.71 -22.41
CA ALA A 409 -37.91 -22.60 -21.24
C ALA A 409 -39.32 -23.10 -20.84
N GLU A 410 -40.36 -22.27 -21.02
CA GLU A 410 -41.77 -22.66 -20.85
C GLU A 410 -42.28 -23.56 -21.98
N ASP A 411 -41.85 -23.33 -23.23
CA ASP A 411 -42.23 -24.11 -24.43
C ASP A 411 -41.42 -25.43 -24.59
N LEU A 412 -40.22 -25.53 -23.98
CA LEU A 412 -39.43 -26.79 -23.88
C LEU A 412 -39.85 -27.67 -22.71
N ARG A 413 -40.59 -27.14 -21.73
CA ARG A 413 -41.09 -27.86 -20.55
C ARG A 413 -41.98 -29.06 -20.93
N PRO A 414 -42.91 -28.98 -21.91
CA PRO A 414 -43.67 -30.12 -22.41
C PRO A 414 -42.79 -31.17 -23.07
N ILE A 415 -41.75 -30.77 -23.81
CA ILE A 415 -40.86 -31.68 -24.55
C ILE A 415 -40.00 -32.50 -23.59
N VAL A 416 -39.44 -31.87 -22.55
CA VAL A 416 -38.69 -32.57 -21.49
C VAL A 416 -39.62 -33.45 -20.65
N THR A 417 -40.85 -33.03 -20.41
CA THR A 417 -41.86 -33.82 -19.68
C THR A 417 -42.30 -35.04 -20.50
N ILE A 418 -42.48 -34.91 -21.82
CA ILE A 418 -42.80 -36.04 -22.73
C ILE A 418 -41.60 -36.99 -22.88
N GLN A 419 -40.37 -36.47 -22.95
CA GLN A 419 -39.15 -37.28 -22.97
C GLN A 419 -38.97 -38.06 -21.65
N MET A 420 -39.26 -37.44 -20.50
CA MET A 420 -39.27 -38.10 -19.19
C MET A 420 -40.37 -39.15 -19.08
N ILE A 421 -41.59 -38.88 -19.55
CA ILE A 421 -42.70 -39.86 -19.56
C ILE A 421 -42.40 -41.04 -20.50
N TYR A 422 -41.78 -40.80 -21.65
CA TYR A 422 -41.38 -41.85 -22.60
C TYR A 422 -40.24 -42.72 -22.06
N GLN A 423 -39.28 -42.14 -21.33
CA GLN A 423 -38.22 -42.91 -20.67
C GLN A 423 -38.72 -43.65 -19.43
N LEU A 424 -39.66 -43.10 -18.66
CA LEU A 424 -40.30 -43.79 -17.54
C LEU A 424 -41.14 -45.00 -18.01
N ASN A 425 -41.84 -44.89 -19.15
CA ASN A 425 -42.61 -46.01 -19.72
C ASN A 425 -41.74 -47.11 -20.34
N ASN A 426 -40.53 -46.79 -20.84
CA ASN A 426 -39.63 -47.76 -21.44
C ASN A 426 -38.64 -48.41 -20.45
N HIS A 427 -38.55 -47.90 -19.21
CA HIS A 427 -37.67 -48.45 -18.16
C HIS A 427 -38.40 -49.11 -16.98
N SER A 428 -39.74 -49.15 -16.95
CA SER A 428 -40.46 -49.96 -15.95
C SER A 428 -40.55 -51.42 -16.40
N SER A 429 -39.66 -52.27 -15.90
CA SER A 429 -39.95 -53.70 -15.78
C SER A 429 -40.80 -53.89 -14.52
N ASP A 430 -41.95 -54.54 -14.69
CA ASP A 430 -42.91 -55.01 -13.67
C ASP A 430 -43.14 -54.18 -12.40
N GLY A 431 -44.35 -53.63 -12.26
CA GLY A 431 -44.99 -53.53 -10.93
C GLY A 431 -45.73 -52.25 -10.54
N THR A 432 -45.71 -51.16 -11.31
CA THR A 432 -46.42 -49.92 -10.89
C THR A 432 -47.08 -49.21 -12.07
N LYS A 433 -48.24 -49.71 -12.51
CA LYS A 433 -49.10 -49.08 -13.55
C LYS A 433 -50.33 -48.34 -13.00
N GLU A 434 -50.46 -48.12 -11.69
CA GLU A 434 -51.70 -47.56 -11.12
C GLU A 434 -51.65 -46.10 -10.63
N HIS A 435 -50.58 -45.33 -10.87
CA HIS A 435 -50.50 -43.94 -10.38
C HIS A 435 -50.12 -42.86 -11.41
N ILE A 436 -50.31 -43.10 -12.70
CA ILE A 436 -50.17 -42.06 -13.74
C ILE A 436 -51.49 -41.91 -14.52
N SER A 437 -52.61 -41.72 -13.81
CA SER A 437 -53.91 -41.45 -14.45
C SER A 437 -54.62 -40.18 -13.97
N GLU A 438 -53.97 -39.31 -13.19
CA GLU A 438 -54.61 -38.05 -12.74
C GLU A 438 -54.00 -36.76 -13.33
N SER A 439 -52.94 -36.84 -14.12
CA SER A 439 -52.25 -35.66 -14.67
C SER A 439 -52.18 -35.58 -16.20
N THR A 440 -52.81 -36.51 -16.93
CA THR A 440 -52.78 -36.57 -18.40
C THR A 440 -54.03 -36.03 -19.10
N GLU A 441 -55.05 -35.55 -18.38
CA GLU A 441 -56.33 -35.09 -18.98
C GLU A 441 -56.25 -33.76 -19.77
N LYS A 442 -55.07 -33.16 -19.96
CA LYS A 442 -54.93 -31.86 -20.65
C LYS A 442 -53.86 -31.79 -21.75
N ILE A 443 -53.46 -32.92 -22.33
CA ILE A 443 -52.58 -32.90 -23.51
C ILE A 443 -53.38 -33.35 -24.73
N ASP A 444 -53.74 -32.39 -25.59
CA ASP A 444 -54.32 -32.64 -26.91
C ASP A 444 -53.26 -33.23 -27.86
N PHE A 445 -53.10 -34.55 -27.82
CA PHE A 445 -52.13 -35.30 -28.60
C PHE A 445 -52.31 -35.16 -30.13
N HIS A 446 -53.49 -34.73 -30.60
CA HIS A 446 -53.76 -34.66 -32.04
C HIS A 446 -53.11 -33.43 -32.70
N ASN A 447 -52.86 -32.36 -31.92
CA ASN A 447 -52.16 -31.17 -32.42
C ASN A 447 -50.64 -31.24 -32.29
N THR A 448 -50.10 -32.03 -31.35
CA THR A 448 -48.64 -32.12 -31.11
C THR A 448 -47.91 -32.91 -32.21
N TYR A 449 -48.55 -33.92 -32.81
CA TYR A 449 -47.95 -34.71 -33.90
C TYR A 449 -47.82 -33.94 -35.22
N LYS A 450 -48.47 -32.78 -35.36
CA LYS A 450 -48.43 -31.97 -36.59
C LYS A 450 -47.24 -31.00 -36.64
N ILE A 451 -46.53 -30.81 -35.52
CA ILE A 451 -45.48 -29.77 -35.37
C ILE A 451 -44.06 -30.33 -35.56
N VAL A 452 -43.87 -31.64 -35.51
CA VAL A 452 -42.53 -32.24 -35.66
C VAL A 452 -42.43 -32.94 -37.02
N ASN A 453 -42.02 -32.20 -38.05
CA ASN A 453 -41.39 -32.83 -39.21
C ASN A 453 -40.05 -33.41 -38.75
N GLU A 454 -39.71 -34.63 -39.17
CA GLU A 454 -38.48 -35.35 -38.75
C GLU A 454 -37.18 -34.56 -39.00
N GLU A 455 -37.18 -33.57 -39.89
CA GLU A 455 -36.02 -32.72 -40.19
C GLU A 455 -35.64 -31.74 -39.06
N THR A 456 -36.60 -31.20 -38.28
CA THR A 456 -36.28 -30.26 -37.19
C THR A 456 -35.69 -30.95 -35.97
N PHE A 457 -36.00 -32.23 -35.74
CA PHE A 457 -35.43 -32.99 -34.63
C PHE A 457 -33.93 -33.27 -34.83
N TYR A 458 -33.50 -33.56 -36.07
CA TYR A 458 -32.09 -33.78 -36.39
C TYR A 458 -31.26 -32.49 -36.43
N SER A 459 -31.85 -31.33 -36.78
CA SER A 459 -31.11 -30.05 -36.77
C SER A 459 -30.83 -29.57 -35.33
N MET A 460 -31.79 -29.73 -34.41
CA MET A 460 -31.60 -29.33 -33.00
C MET A 460 -30.54 -30.18 -32.28
N GLN A 461 -30.41 -31.46 -32.64
CA GLN A 461 -29.39 -32.35 -32.08
C GLN A 461 -27.97 -31.97 -32.56
N ALA A 462 -27.84 -31.40 -33.76
CA ALA A 462 -26.56 -30.91 -34.29
C ALA A 462 -26.12 -29.57 -33.66
N GLU A 463 -27.06 -28.67 -33.35
CA GLU A 463 -26.76 -27.38 -32.72
C GLU A 463 -26.38 -27.52 -31.23
N CYS A 464 -27.03 -28.43 -30.48
CA CYS A 464 -26.63 -28.68 -29.09
C CYS A 464 -25.25 -29.35 -28.96
N LYS A 465 -24.81 -30.11 -29.97
CA LYS A 465 -23.50 -30.76 -29.96
C LYS A 465 -22.35 -29.79 -30.28
N ASN A 466 -22.64 -28.68 -30.95
CA ASN A 466 -21.64 -27.65 -31.27
C ASN A 466 -21.51 -26.56 -30.19
N SER A 467 -22.42 -26.49 -29.21
CA SER A 467 -22.38 -25.46 -28.14
C SER A 467 -21.76 -25.95 -26.82
N CYS A 468 -21.37 -27.23 -26.72
CA CYS A 468 -20.81 -27.83 -25.52
C CYS A 468 -19.57 -28.66 -25.84
N ASP A 469 -18.52 -28.05 -26.38
CA ASP A 469 -17.17 -28.67 -26.41
C ASP A 469 -16.09 -27.58 -26.49
N ASN A 470 -15.69 -27.09 -25.30
CA ASN A 470 -14.29 -26.87 -24.88
C ASN A 470 -14.27 -26.08 -23.57
N ASP A 471 -14.34 -26.85 -22.48
CA ASP A 471 -13.71 -26.65 -21.16
C ASP A 471 -14.61 -27.24 -20.06
N HIS A 472 -14.71 -28.57 -20.03
CA HIS A 472 -14.87 -29.40 -18.82
C HIS A 472 -14.76 -30.88 -19.21
N MET A 473 -13.57 -31.29 -19.63
CA MET A 473 -13.17 -32.71 -19.68
C MET A 473 -11.92 -32.88 -18.81
N GLU A 474 -12.12 -32.74 -17.50
CA GLU A 474 -11.34 -33.44 -16.47
C GLU A 474 -12.09 -33.29 -15.14
N LEU A 475 -12.30 -34.43 -14.45
CA LEU A 475 -12.98 -34.63 -13.16
C LEU A 475 -14.52 -34.72 -13.18
N VAL A 476 -15.07 -35.83 -13.68
CA VAL A 476 -15.74 -36.88 -12.86
C VAL A 476 -15.71 -38.21 -13.65
N GLY A 477 -14.54 -38.82 -13.74
CA GLY A 477 -14.39 -40.23 -14.06
C GLY A 477 -14.16 -41.01 -12.77
N ALA A 478 -15.22 -41.30 -12.03
CA ALA A 478 -15.20 -42.27 -10.93
C ALA A 478 -16.64 -42.56 -10.45
N VAL A 479 -17.38 -43.40 -11.17
CA VAL A 479 -18.17 -44.55 -10.66
C VAL A 479 -18.60 -45.36 -11.89
N GLY A 480 -17.73 -46.26 -12.33
CA GLY A 480 -18.13 -47.40 -13.15
C GLY A 480 -18.04 -48.64 -12.29
N ALA A 481 -19.19 -49.18 -11.86
CA ALA A 481 -19.28 -50.49 -11.27
C ALA A 481 -20.57 -51.16 -11.77
N SER A 482 -20.37 -52.28 -12.47
CA SER A 482 -21.29 -53.40 -12.72
C SER A 482 -22.49 -53.16 -13.63
#